data_AF-A0A7M4FIT1-F1
#
_entry.id   AF-A0A7M4FIT1-F1
#
_cell.length_a   1.000
_cell.length_b   1.000
_cell.length_c   1.000
_cell.angle_alpha   90.00
_cell.angle_beta   90.00
_cell.angle_gamma   90.00
#
_symmetry.space_group_name_H-M   'P 1'
#
loop_
_entity.id
_entity.type
_entity.pdbx_description
1 polymer ?
#
loop_
_entity_poly.entity_id
_entity_poly.type
_entity_poly.pdbx_seq_one_letter_code
_entity_poly.pdbx_strand_id
1 'polypeptide(L)'
;MHLKNKQREFQKHVLKAMAGKEVTDQLRWKIMSCKMRIEQLKQTICKENDEMTRNTEGLLRVKDENQKLNRRAQRHQEKKEKIQRHNRRLGDLVEKKSCDLKTQHEHLADLRRSHILELTSVIFPIEEVKTGMRDPADVSSESDNAMTSSTVSKLAEARRTTYLSGRWVCDDQNGDTSISITGPWITLPNNGDYSAYYNWVEEKKTTPGPDMEHNNPAYTISAALCYATQLVNTLSLILDVNLPKKLCNSEFCGENLSRRKFTGAVKKLNANILYLCFSQHVNLDLLHPLHTLRNLMYLVSPDTENLGRSGPFEVSADLEDSMEFVDPSAAGETDESGDEHVSDEETDLGTDWENLPSPRFCDIPSQPVEMFQSQSTQVSQPIASSSAGGMISSAAASVTSWFKAYTGHR
;
A
#
# COMPACT_ATOMS: atom_id res chain seq x y z
N MET A 1 -136.59 38.67 -38.54
CA MET A 1 -135.76 37.45 -38.76
C MET A 1 -134.54 37.65 -39.67
N HIS A 2 -134.55 38.59 -40.63
CA HIS A 2 -133.50 38.71 -41.66
C HIS A 2 -132.12 39.19 -41.14
N LEU A 3 -132.09 40.08 -40.14
CA LEU A 3 -130.85 40.59 -39.53
C LEU A 3 -130.04 39.51 -38.77
N LYS A 4 -130.74 38.59 -38.07
CA LYS A 4 -130.13 37.48 -37.33
C LYS A 4 -129.49 36.42 -38.24
N ASN A 5 -129.93 36.30 -39.49
CA ASN A 5 -129.32 35.38 -40.47
C ASN A 5 -128.02 35.97 -41.04
N LYS A 6 -128.04 37.24 -41.47
CA LYS A 6 -126.81 37.93 -41.93
C LYS A 6 -125.74 38.00 -40.84
N GLN A 7 -126.14 38.22 -39.58
CA GLN A 7 -125.21 38.19 -38.45
C GLN A 7 -124.57 36.79 -38.23
N ARG A 8 -125.35 35.71 -38.38
CA ARG A 8 -124.84 34.33 -38.30
C ARG A 8 -123.92 33.96 -39.47
N GLU A 9 -124.24 34.39 -40.68
CA GLU A 9 -123.37 34.17 -41.86
C GLU A 9 -122.06 34.92 -41.73
N PHE A 10 -122.11 36.18 -41.28
CA PHE A 10 -120.91 36.98 -41.02
C PHE A 10 -120.06 36.37 -39.90
N GLN A 11 -120.68 35.91 -38.80
CA GLN A 11 -119.99 35.15 -37.75
C GLN A 11 -119.34 33.86 -38.29
N LYS A 12 -120.01 33.11 -39.16
CA LYS A 12 -119.44 31.92 -39.81
C LYS A 12 -118.23 32.27 -40.68
N HIS A 13 -118.32 33.34 -41.45
CA HIS A 13 -117.23 33.81 -42.32
C HIS A 13 -116.03 34.28 -41.51
N VAL A 14 -116.27 35.02 -40.42
CA VAL A 14 -115.24 35.47 -39.49
C VAL A 14 -114.59 34.28 -38.78
N LEU A 15 -115.37 33.31 -38.28
CA LEU A 15 -114.84 32.09 -37.65
C LEU A 15 -113.97 31.27 -38.62
N LYS A 16 -114.40 31.13 -39.89
CA LYS A 16 -113.62 30.43 -40.92
C LYS A 16 -112.32 31.17 -41.26
N ALA A 17 -112.37 32.50 -41.36
CA ALA A 17 -111.18 33.33 -41.58
C ALA A 17 -110.23 33.30 -40.37
N MET A 18 -110.75 33.31 -39.13
CA MET A 18 -109.96 33.16 -37.92
C MET A 18 -109.30 31.78 -37.82
N ALA A 19 -110.02 30.70 -38.12
CA ALA A 19 -109.45 29.35 -38.14
C ALA A 19 -108.37 29.20 -39.23
N GLY A 20 -108.58 29.78 -40.41
CA GLY A 20 -107.56 29.82 -41.47
C GLY A 20 -106.32 30.61 -41.07
N LYS A 21 -106.50 31.74 -40.37
CA LYS A 21 -105.41 32.55 -39.83
C LYS A 21 -104.64 31.80 -38.73
N GLU A 22 -105.34 31.13 -37.82
CA GLU A 22 -104.75 30.30 -36.76
C GLU A 22 -103.88 29.17 -37.32
N VAL A 23 -104.36 28.45 -38.34
CA VAL A 23 -103.58 27.40 -39.02
C VAL A 23 -102.34 28.00 -39.70
N THR A 24 -102.48 29.16 -40.35
CA THR A 24 -101.37 29.85 -41.02
C THR A 24 -100.31 30.30 -40.01
N ASP A 25 -100.73 30.85 -38.88
CA ASP A 25 -99.84 31.31 -37.81
C ASP A 25 -99.16 30.10 -37.12
N GLN A 26 -99.86 28.98 -36.90
CA GLN A 26 -99.24 27.73 -36.43
C GLN A 26 -98.17 27.21 -37.39
N LEU A 27 -98.44 27.21 -38.70
CA LEU A 27 -97.47 26.80 -39.71
C LEU A 27 -96.26 27.75 -39.74
N ARG A 28 -96.48 29.07 -39.63
CA ARG A 28 -95.41 30.06 -39.51
C ARG A 28 -94.54 29.82 -38.29
N TRP A 29 -95.14 29.53 -37.13
CA TRP A 29 -94.40 29.19 -35.90
C TRP A 29 -93.57 27.92 -36.06
N LYS A 30 -94.14 26.87 -36.66
CA LYS A 30 -93.40 25.61 -36.94
C LYS A 30 -92.24 25.84 -37.90
N ILE A 31 -92.45 26.61 -38.97
CA ILE A 31 -91.40 26.96 -39.94
C ILE A 31 -90.30 27.77 -39.24
N MET A 32 -90.66 28.77 -38.42
CA MET A 32 -89.69 29.57 -37.66
C MET A 32 -88.90 28.73 -36.66
N SER A 33 -89.56 27.86 -35.90
CA SER A 33 -88.91 26.93 -34.97
C SER A 33 -87.94 25.99 -35.71
N CYS A 34 -88.37 25.44 -36.85
CA CYS A 34 -87.54 24.58 -37.67
C CYS A 34 -86.32 25.32 -38.24
N LYS A 35 -86.51 26.54 -38.77
CA LYS A 35 -85.41 27.40 -39.24
C LYS A 35 -84.41 27.70 -38.12
N MET A 36 -84.89 28.04 -36.93
CA MET A 36 -84.03 28.34 -35.78
C MET A 36 -83.22 27.11 -35.35
N ARG A 37 -83.83 25.92 -35.36
CA ARG A 37 -83.14 24.66 -35.08
C ARG A 37 -82.10 24.31 -36.15
N ILE A 38 -82.40 24.54 -37.43
CA ILE A 38 -81.44 24.38 -38.54
C ILE A 38 -80.23 25.29 -38.32
N GLU A 39 -80.45 26.54 -37.92
CA GLU A 39 -79.36 27.50 -37.69
C GLU A 39 -78.49 27.10 -36.50
N GLN A 40 -79.11 26.64 -35.40
CA GLN A 40 -78.39 26.11 -34.25
C GLN A 40 -77.53 24.89 -34.63
N LEU A 41 -78.07 23.95 -35.41
CA LEU A 41 -77.32 22.78 -35.88
C LEU A 41 -76.14 23.18 -36.77
N LYS A 42 -76.32 24.14 -37.69
CA LYS A 42 -75.22 24.66 -38.51
C LYS A 42 -74.10 25.26 -37.67
N GLN A 43 -74.45 26.06 -36.65
CA GLN A 43 -73.45 26.65 -35.75
C GLN A 43 -72.69 25.58 -34.96
N THR A 44 -73.37 24.54 -34.47
CA THR A 44 -72.70 23.43 -33.78
C THR A 44 -71.78 22.66 -34.71
N ILE A 45 -72.22 22.34 -35.93
CA ILE A 45 -71.38 21.65 -36.93
C ILE A 45 -70.15 22.48 -37.26
N CYS A 46 -70.29 23.80 -37.47
CA CYS A 46 -69.12 24.66 -37.73
C CYS A 46 -68.15 24.64 -36.55
N LYS A 47 -68.64 24.76 -35.30
CA LYS A 47 -67.78 24.71 -34.10
C LYS A 47 -67.05 23.38 -33.94
N GLU A 48 -67.75 22.27 -34.13
CA GLU A 48 -67.14 20.93 -34.05
C GLU A 48 -66.10 20.73 -35.16
N ASN A 49 -66.36 21.23 -36.37
CA ASN A 49 -65.40 21.13 -37.47
C ASN A 49 -64.13 21.99 -37.21
N ASP A 50 -64.30 23.20 -36.69
CA ASP A 50 -63.19 24.06 -36.25
C ASP A 50 -62.40 23.41 -35.10
N GLU A 51 -63.07 22.75 -34.17
CA GLU A 51 -62.40 22.01 -33.09
C GLU A 51 -61.67 20.77 -33.62
N MET A 52 -62.28 20.02 -34.54
CA MET A 52 -61.67 18.85 -35.17
C MET A 52 -60.42 19.22 -35.97
N THR A 53 -60.44 20.33 -36.72
CA THR A 53 -59.26 20.82 -37.42
C THR A 53 -58.14 21.21 -36.46
N ARG A 54 -58.44 21.97 -35.39
CA ARG A 54 -57.46 22.31 -34.33
C ARG A 54 -56.87 21.08 -33.66
N ASN A 55 -57.70 20.10 -33.33
CA ASN A 55 -57.25 18.85 -32.71
C ASN A 55 -56.36 18.04 -33.66
N THR A 56 -56.70 18.00 -34.95
CA THR A 56 -55.89 17.32 -35.98
C THR A 56 -54.52 17.97 -36.14
N GLU A 57 -54.47 19.31 -36.19
CA GLU A 57 -53.20 20.04 -36.20
C GLU A 57 -52.37 19.80 -34.94
N GLY A 58 -53.01 19.81 -33.77
CA GLY A 58 -52.36 19.51 -32.49
C GLY A 58 -51.75 18.11 -32.48
N LEU A 59 -52.48 17.11 -32.95
CA LEU A 59 -52.02 15.73 -33.06
C LEU A 59 -50.79 15.61 -33.99
N LEU A 60 -50.79 16.32 -35.12
CA LEU A 60 -49.66 16.33 -36.05
C LEU A 60 -48.39 16.92 -35.41
N ARG A 61 -48.53 18.02 -34.64
CA ARG A 61 -47.39 18.62 -33.91
C ARG A 61 -46.80 17.66 -32.89
N VAL A 62 -47.66 17.03 -32.07
CA VAL A 62 -47.22 16.04 -31.08
C VAL A 62 -46.53 14.85 -31.75
N LYS A 63 -47.05 14.39 -32.90
CA LYS A 63 -46.43 13.30 -33.67
C LYS A 63 -45.03 13.66 -34.17
N ASP A 64 -44.84 14.87 -34.69
CA ASP A 64 -43.52 15.36 -35.13
C ASP A 64 -42.53 15.47 -33.95
N GLU A 65 -42.97 16.01 -32.82
CA GLU A 65 -42.15 16.08 -31.60
C GLU A 65 -41.74 14.70 -31.10
N ASN A 66 -42.68 13.75 -31.07
CA ASN A 66 -42.43 12.38 -30.64
C ASN A 66 -41.44 11.67 -31.59
N GLN A 67 -41.54 11.91 -32.91
CA GLN A 67 -40.55 11.42 -33.87
C GLN A 67 -39.15 12.01 -33.61
N LYS A 68 -39.04 13.30 -33.30
CA LYS A 68 -37.76 13.95 -32.95
C LYS A 68 -37.17 13.35 -31.67
N LEU A 69 -37.99 13.10 -30.66
CA LEU A 69 -37.58 12.47 -29.41
C LEU A 69 -37.09 11.03 -29.64
N ASN A 70 -37.80 10.24 -30.42
CA ASN A 70 -37.38 8.87 -30.76
C ASN A 70 -36.04 8.84 -31.50
N ARG A 71 -35.83 9.73 -32.48
CA ARG A 71 -34.52 9.86 -33.14
C ARG A 71 -33.40 10.27 -32.18
N ARG A 72 -33.70 11.08 -31.16
CA ARG A 72 -32.72 11.46 -30.13
C ARG A 72 -32.42 10.28 -29.19
N ALA A 73 -33.45 9.53 -28.77
CA ALA A 73 -33.30 8.34 -27.94
C ALA A 73 -32.45 7.27 -28.63
N GLN A 74 -32.67 7.02 -29.92
CA GLN A 74 -31.87 6.07 -30.70
C GLN A 74 -30.39 6.46 -30.75
N ARG A 75 -30.07 7.74 -31.04
CA ARG A 75 -28.67 8.23 -31.04
C ARG A 75 -28.00 8.07 -29.67
N HIS A 76 -28.74 8.31 -28.58
CA HIS A 76 -28.22 8.11 -27.23
C HIS A 76 -28.00 6.63 -26.92
N GLN A 77 -28.89 5.75 -27.38
CA GLN A 77 -28.75 4.30 -27.24
C GLN A 77 -27.51 3.79 -27.98
N GLU A 78 -27.29 4.21 -29.22
CA GLU A 78 -26.08 3.88 -30.00
C GLU A 78 -24.80 4.37 -29.30
N LYS A 79 -24.83 5.59 -28.74
CA LYS A 79 -23.70 6.14 -27.95
C LYS A 79 -23.44 5.32 -26.70
N LYS A 80 -24.49 4.95 -25.95
CA LYS A 80 -24.40 4.08 -24.77
C LYS A 80 -23.77 2.74 -25.12
N GLU A 81 -24.22 2.10 -26.19
CA GLU A 81 -23.66 0.82 -26.66
C GLU A 81 -22.20 0.94 -27.08
N LYS A 82 -21.81 2.05 -27.71
CA LYS A 82 -20.41 2.33 -28.06
C LYS A 82 -19.54 2.47 -26.81
N ILE A 83 -20.01 3.20 -25.80
CA ILE A 83 -19.32 3.35 -24.51
C ILE A 83 -19.23 2.01 -23.79
N GLN A 84 -20.31 1.23 -23.72
CA GLN A 84 -20.32 -0.08 -23.09
C GLN A 84 -19.33 -1.04 -23.75
N ARG A 85 -19.26 -1.07 -25.09
CA ARG A 85 -18.27 -1.87 -25.82
C ARG A 85 -16.85 -1.44 -25.52
N HIS A 86 -16.61 -0.13 -25.42
CA HIS A 86 -15.28 0.39 -25.06
C HIS A 86 -14.89 0.01 -23.63
N ASN A 87 -15.79 0.18 -22.66
CA ASN A 87 -15.54 -0.18 -21.26
C ASN A 87 -15.28 -1.67 -21.09
N ARG A 88 -16.00 -2.54 -21.82
CA ARG A 88 -15.72 -3.99 -21.81
C ARG A 88 -14.30 -4.28 -22.29
N ARG A 89 -13.89 -3.71 -23.43
CA ARG A 89 -12.52 -3.88 -23.95
C ARG A 89 -11.45 -3.38 -22.99
N LEU A 90 -11.71 -2.26 -22.30
CA LEU A 90 -10.79 -1.76 -21.27
C LEU A 90 -10.75 -2.69 -20.06
N GLY A 91 -11.89 -3.22 -19.62
CA GLY A 91 -11.97 -4.22 -18.57
C GLY A 91 -11.14 -5.47 -18.89
N ASP A 92 -11.36 -6.04 -20.08
CA ASP A 92 -10.62 -7.22 -20.56
C ASP A 92 -9.10 -6.95 -20.62
N LEU A 93 -8.71 -5.74 -21.03
CA LEU A 93 -7.30 -5.33 -21.08
C LEU A 93 -6.69 -5.20 -19.68
N VAL A 94 -7.40 -4.59 -18.73
CA VAL A 94 -6.96 -4.43 -17.34
C VAL A 94 -6.82 -5.79 -16.67
N GLU A 95 -7.80 -6.67 -16.85
CA GLU A 95 -7.77 -8.03 -16.31
C GLU A 95 -6.59 -8.83 -16.86
N LYS A 96 -6.37 -8.78 -18.19
CA LYS A 96 -5.20 -9.40 -18.82
C LYS A 96 -3.90 -8.86 -18.25
N LYS A 97 -3.75 -7.53 -18.16
CA LYS A 97 -2.53 -6.90 -17.62
C LYS A 97 -2.31 -7.21 -16.15
N SER A 98 -3.36 -7.32 -15.35
CA SER A 98 -3.28 -7.71 -13.94
C SER A 98 -2.83 -9.16 -13.79
N CYS A 99 -3.34 -10.07 -14.63
CA CYS A 99 -2.91 -11.47 -14.67
C CYS A 99 -1.44 -11.60 -15.09
N ASP A 100 -1.04 -10.89 -16.16
CA ASP A 100 0.35 -10.84 -16.63
C ASP A 100 1.27 -10.34 -15.50
N LEU A 101 0.91 -9.24 -14.84
CA LEU A 101 1.69 -8.65 -13.74
C LEU A 101 1.82 -9.60 -12.55
N LYS A 102 0.72 -10.27 -12.16
CA LYS A 102 0.73 -11.26 -11.07
C LYS A 102 1.71 -12.39 -11.36
N THR A 103 1.67 -12.93 -12.58
CA THR A 103 2.57 -14.01 -13.02
C THR A 103 4.04 -13.57 -12.98
N GLN A 104 4.34 -12.32 -13.39
CA GLN A 104 5.69 -11.78 -13.31
C GLN A 104 6.16 -11.59 -11.86
N HIS A 105 5.28 -11.16 -10.95
CA HIS A 105 5.62 -11.06 -9.53
C HIS A 105 5.86 -12.42 -8.89
N GLU A 106 5.07 -13.44 -9.22
CA GLU A 106 5.27 -14.82 -8.75
C GLU A 106 6.64 -15.34 -9.21
N HIS A 107 6.98 -15.17 -10.50
CA HIS A 107 8.28 -15.57 -11.03
C HIS A 107 9.45 -14.82 -10.37
N LEU A 108 9.32 -13.52 -10.15
CA LEU A 108 10.33 -12.72 -9.46
C LEU A 108 10.50 -13.15 -8.00
N ALA A 109 9.40 -13.48 -7.30
CA ALA A 109 9.44 -13.96 -5.94
C ALA A 109 10.19 -15.30 -5.84
N ASP A 110 9.93 -16.23 -6.76
CA ASP A 110 10.63 -17.51 -6.82
C ASP A 110 12.14 -17.34 -7.05
N LEU A 111 12.53 -16.43 -7.97
CA LEU A 111 13.94 -16.14 -8.24
C LEU A 111 14.63 -15.54 -7.02
N ARG A 112 13.99 -14.56 -6.37
CA ARG A 112 14.51 -13.93 -5.14
C ARG A 112 14.66 -14.96 -4.02
N ARG A 113 13.64 -15.81 -3.81
CA ARG A 113 13.69 -16.89 -2.84
C ARG A 113 14.86 -17.83 -3.11
N SER A 114 15.04 -18.27 -4.35
CA SER A 114 16.16 -19.14 -4.72
C SER A 114 17.51 -18.50 -4.40
N HIS A 115 17.71 -17.24 -4.78
CA HIS A 115 18.97 -16.53 -4.50
C HIS A 115 19.20 -16.33 -3.01
N ILE A 116 18.15 -16.01 -2.23
CA ILE A 116 18.27 -15.85 -0.78
C ILE A 116 18.67 -17.17 -0.12
N LEU A 117 18.04 -18.29 -0.50
CA LEU A 117 18.37 -19.60 0.06
C LEU A 117 19.77 -20.07 -0.33
N GLU A 118 20.24 -19.77 -1.55
CA GLU A 118 21.62 -20.02 -1.95
C GLU A 118 22.60 -19.16 -1.14
N LEU A 119 22.31 -17.87 -1.00
CA LEU A 119 23.11 -16.93 -0.24
C LEU A 119 23.26 -17.35 1.23
N THR A 120 22.17 -17.74 1.88
CA THR A 120 22.16 -18.14 3.29
C THR A 120 22.61 -19.58 3.52
N SER A 121 22.67 -20.44 2.51
CA SER A 121 23.25 -21.78 2.66
C SER A 121 24.75 -21.80 2.39
N VAL A 122 25.26 -20.95 1.50
CA VAL A 122 26.66 -20.99 1.04
C VAL A 122 27.52 -19.92 1.71
N ILE A 123 27.05 -18.67 1.78
CA ILE A 123 27.87 -17.52 2.21
C ILE A 123 27.57 -17.15 3.65
N PHE A 124 26.29 -17.16 4.04
CA PHE A 124 25.83 -16.80 5.38
C PHE A 124 25.02 -17.94 6.03
N PRO A 125 25.60 -19.13 6.25
CA PRO A 125 24.95 -20.19 7.01
C PRO A 125 24.58 -19.68 8.40
N ILE A 126 23.30 -19.78 8.76
CA ILE A 126 22.76 -19.45 10.08
C ILE A 126 22.29 -20.75 10.74
N GLU A 127 22.90 -21.09 11.87
CA GLU A 127 22.64 -22.35 12.57
C GLU A 127 22.53 -22.14 14.08
N GLU A 128 21.67 -22.92 14.73
CA GLU A 128 21.59 -22.95 16.19
C GLU A 128 22.72 -23.81 16.76
N VAL A 129 23.62 -23.18 17.52
CA VAL A 129 24.73 -23.86 18.18
C VAL A 129 24.23 -24.39 19.52
N LYS A 130 24.10 -25.72 19.60
CA LYS A 130 23.82 -26.39 20.86
C LYS A 130 25.09 -26.45 21.70
N THR A 131 25.21 -25.60 22.71
CA THR A 131 26.29 -25.67 23.71
C THR A 131 26.12 -26.93 24.55
N GLY A 132 26.58 -28.07 24.02
CA GLY A 132 26.56 -29.36 24.69
C GLY A 132 27.70 -29.49 25.71
N MET A 133 27.68 -28.73 26.81
CA MET A 133 28.35 -29.18 28.03
C MET A 133 27.42 -30.14 28.77
N ARG A 134 27.27 -31.35 28.22
CA ARG A 134 26.77 -32.49 28.98
C ARG A 134 27.96 -33.05 29.74
N ASP A 135 28.06 -32.72 31.03
CA ASP A 135 29.02 -33.35 31.93
C ASP A 135 28.77 -34.88 31.90
N PRO A 136 29.76 -35.75 31.62
CA PRO A 136 29.55 -37.20 31.54
C PRO A 136 29.14 -37.84 32.89
N ALA A 137 29.13 -37.05 33.98
CA ALA A 137 28.76 -37.51 35.31
C ALA A 137 27.25 -37.54 35.57
N ASP A 138 26.41 -36.93 34.73
CA ASP A 138 24.97 -36.75 35.02
C ASP A 138 24.07 -37.87 34.44
N VAL A 139 24.60 -39.09 34.37
CA VAL A 139 23.85 -40.30 33.95
C VAL A 139 23.43 -41.17 35.14
N SER A 140 23.50 -40.65 36.37
CA SER A 140 23.25 -41.42 37.58
C SER A 140 22.36 -40.67 38.56
N SER A 141 21.09 -40.41 38.19
CA SER A 141 20.01 -40.06 39.13
C SER A 141 18.61 -40.13 38.51
N GLU A 142 18.26 -41.22 37.82
CA GLU A 142 16.84 -41.53 37.59
C GLU A 142 16.37 -42.57 38.61
N SER A 143 16.00 -42.09 39.79
CA SER A 143 15.22 -42.85 40.76
C SER A 143 14.52 -41.86 41.69
N ASP A 144 13.20 -41.81 41.54
CA ASP A 144 12.23 -41.07 42.36
C ASP A 144 12.21 -39.54 42.24
N ASN A 145 11.09 -38.99 41.74
CA ASN A 145 10.21 -38.13 42.55
C ASN A 145 9.11 -37.44 41.70
N ALA A 146 7.88 -37.94 41.81
CA ALA A 146 6.67 -37.21 41.39
C ALA A 146 6.40 -35.92 42.22
N MET A 147 7.25 -35.61 43.21
CA MET A 147 7.19 -34.39 44.03
C MET A 147 8.14 -33.25 43.58
N THR A 148 9.05 -33.47 42.62
CA THR A 148 10.00 -32.43 42.16
C THR A 148 9.45 -31.59 41.01
N SER A 149 8.36 -32.00 40.36
CA SER A 149 7.82 -31.34 39.16
C SER A 149 7.52 -29.85 39.36
N SER A 150 7.01 -29.42 40.53
CA SER A 150 6.67 -28.00 40.76
C SER A 150 7.91 -27.10 40.89
N THR A 151 8.92 -27.55 41.64
CA THR A 151 10.18 -26.81 41.79
C THR A 151 11.01 -26.88 40.52
N VAL A 152 11.02 -28.01 39.82
CA VAL A 152 11.69 -28.17 38.52
C VAL A 152 11.02 -27.32 37.45
N SER A 153 9.69 -27.22 37.40
CA SER A 153 8.99 -26.30 36.50
C SER A 153 9.28 -24.83 36.83
N LYS A 154 9.31 -24.45 38.12
CA LYS A 154 9.69 -23.09 38.53
C LYS A 154 11.15 -22.76 38.24
N LEU A 155 12.06 -23.72 38.37
CA LEU A 155 13.47 -23.56 38.01
C LEU A 155 13.66 -23.51 36.50
N ALA A 156 12.88 -24.28 35.73
CA ALA A 156 12.85 -24.21 34.28
C ALA A 156 12.23 -22.89 33.78
N GLU A 157 11.22 -22.35 34.46
CA GLU A 157 10.68 -21.01 34.23
C GLU A 157 11.67 -19.91 34.62
N ALA A 158 12.35 -20.03 35.75
CA ALA A 158 13.40 -19.09 36.17
C ALA A 158 14.62 -19.10 35.23
N ARG A 159 14.97 -20.26 34.65
CA ARG A 159 16.00 -20.37 33.61
C ARG A 159 15.58 -19.76 32.27
N ARG A 160 14.28 -19.62 32.05
CA ARG A 160 13.71 -18.93 30.90
C ARG A 160 13.65 -17.41 31.11
N THR A 161 13.74 -16.92 32.34
CA THR A 161 13.76 -15.48 32.62
C THR A 161 15.18 -14.92 32.71
N THR A 162 15.59 -14.10 31.74
CA THR A 162 16.86 -13.36 31.79
C THR A 162 16.61 -11.89 32.10
N TYR A 163 17.40 -11.30 33.00
CA TYR A 163 17.32 -9.88 33.31
C TYR A 163 18.21 -9.08 32.36
N LEU A 164 17.59 -8.34 31.44
CA LEU A 164 18.29 -7.52 30.44
C LEU A 164 18.04 -6.04 30.73
N SER A 165 19.11 -5.31 31.06
CA SER A 165 19.15 -3.85 31.26
C SER A 165 17.93 -3.24 31.96
N GLY A 166 17.46 -3.83 33.06
CA GLY A 166 16.35 -3.26 33.85
C GLY A 166 15.05 -4.08 33.87
N ARG A 167 14.91 -5.11 33.02
CA ARG A 167 13.66 -5.87 32.86
C ARG A 167 13.88 -7.38 32.80
N TRP A 168 12.97 -8.14 33.41
CA TRP A 168 12.91 -9.60 33.25
C TRP A 168 12.25 -9.93 31.90
N VAL A 169 12.94 -10.68 31.06
CA VAL A 169 12.47 -11.17 29.75
C VAL A 169 12.38 -12.69 29.80
N CYS A 170 11.24 -13.27 29.45
CA CYS A 170 11.06 -14.72 29.34
C CYS A 170 11.39 -15.18 27.91
N ASP A 171 12.44 -15.98 27.73
CA ASP A 171 12.73 -16.72 26.51
C ASP A 171 12.18 -18.16 26.66
N ASP A 172 11.36 -18.62 25.73
CA ASP A 172 10.78 -19.97 25.78
C ASP A 172 11.80 -21.08 25.46
N GLN A 173 12.98 -20.70 24.95
CA GLN A 173 14.08 -21.60 24.65
C GLN A 173 15.25 -21.33 25.62
N ASN A 174 15.83 -22.39 26.17
CA ASN A 174 16.91 -22.33 27.17
C ASN A 174 17.91 -21.18 26.91
N GLY A 175 18.17 -20.35 27.91
CA GLY A 175 19.09 -19.19 27.85
C GLY A 175 20.56 -19.48 27.52
N ASP A 176 20.90 -20.73 27.15
CA ASP A 176 22.24 -21.17 26.72
C ASP A 176 22.32 -21.42 25.19
N THR A 177 21.28 -21.06 24.44
CA THR A 177 21.25 -21.20 22.98
C THR A 177 21.95 -20.01 22.32
N SER A 178 23.00 -20.29 21.55
CA SER A 178 23.68 -19.31 20.70
C SER A 178 23.40 -19.63 19.24
N ILE A 179 23.38 -18.60 18.40
CA ILE A 179 23.15 -18.74 16.96
C ILE A 179 24.42 -18.31 16.25
N SER A 180 24.96 -19.17 15.39
CA SER A 180 26.12 -18.85 14.56
C SER A 180 25.72 -18.24 13.22
N ILE A 181 26.56 -17.37 12.68
CA ILE A 181 26.51 -16.87 11.31
C ILE A 181 27.87 -17.05 10.63
N THR A 182 27.93 -17.63 9.43
CA THR A 182 29.19 -17.82 8.66
C THR A 182 30.19 -18.80 9.30
N GLY A 183 29.86 -19.41 10.45
CA GLY A 183 30.63 -20.50 11.06
C GLY A 183 30.44 -20.62 12.58
N PRO A 184 30.83 -21.76 13.20
CA PRO A 184 30.51 -22.09 14.59
C PRO A 184 31.19 -21.19 15.64
N TRP A 185 32.21 -20.42 15.24
CA TRP A 185 32.97 -19.50 16.10
C TRP A 185 32.40 -18.08 16.12
N ILE A 186 31.46 -17.77 15.23
CA ILE A 186 30.90 -16.43 15.04
C ILE A 186 29.45 -16.48 15.50
N THR A 187 29.26 -16.34 16.81
CA THR A 187 27.98 -16.60 17.47
C THR A 187 27.45 -15.40 18.20
N LEU A 188 26.12 -15.21 18.15
CA LEU A 188 25.40 -14.30 19.04
C LEU A 188 24.52 -15.06 20.03
N PRO A 189 24.36 -14.56 21.26
CA PRO A 189 23.36 -15.07 22.19
C PRO A 189 21.96 -14.85 21.64
N ASN A 190 21.09 -15.88 21.72
CA ASN A 190 19.74 -15.84 21.15
C ASN A 190 18.88 -14.70 21.74
N ASN A 191 19.01 -14.47 23.04
CA ASN A 191 18.24 -13.50 23.81
C ASN A 191 18.65 -12.03 23.58
N GLY A 192 19.69 -11.75 22.80
CA GLY A 192 20.21 -10.41 22.57
C GLY A 192 21.01 -9.82 23.74
N ASP A 193 21.46 -10.65 24.69
CA ASP A 193 22.32 -10.21 25.79
C ASP A 193 23.77 -10.04 25.37
N TYR A 194 24.13 -8.83 24.92
CA TYR A 194 25.51 -8.52 24.55
C TYR A 194 26.37 -8.05 25.74
N SER A 195 26.02 -8.36 26.99
CA SER A 195 26.79 -7.95 28.18
C SER A 195 28.26 -8.38 28.15
N ALA A 196 28.56 -9.54 27.56
CA ALA A 196 29.93 -10.03 27.36
C ALA A 196 30.80 -9.05 26.52
N TYR A 197 30.20 -8.34 25.55
CA TYR A 197 30.88 -7.30 24.79
C TYR A 197 31.25 -6.13 25.70
N TYR A 198 30.29 -5.58 26.45
CA TYR A 198 30.54 -4.40 27.29
C TYR A 198 31.53 -4.68 28.41
N ASN A 199 31.41 -5.85 29.06
CA ASN A 199 32.30 -6.23 30.16
C ASN A 199 33.75 -6.29 29.68
N TRP A 200 33.98 -6.89 28.50
CA TRP A 200 35.31 -6.97 27.92
C TRP A 200 35.86 -5.59 27.50
N VAL A 201 35.03 -4.73 26.88
CA VAL A 201 35.45 -3.38 26.47
C VAL A 201 35.85 -2.53 27.67
N GLU A 202 35.13 -2.62 28.80
CA GLU A 202 35.46 -1.89 30.03
C GLU A 202 36.69 -2.47 30.74
N GLU A 203 36.87 -3.80 30.72
CA GLU A 203 38.07 -4.46 31.27
C GLU A 203 39.35 -4.13 30.48
N LYS A 204 39.26 -4.03 29.15
CA LYS A 204 40.39 -3.59 28.30
C LYS A 204 40.82 -2.15 28.58
N LYS A 205 39.88 -1.25 28.92
CA LYS A 205 40.21 0.15 29.29
C LYS A 205 41.00 0.24 30.60
N THR A 206 40.79 -0.70 31.52
CA THR A 206 41.37 -0.66 32.86
C THR A 206 42.65 -1.48 33.00
N THR A 207 42.92 -2.40 32.08
CA THR A 207 44.09 -3.30 32.14
C THR A 207 44.75 -3.46 30.76
N PRO A 208 45.91 -2.82 30.48
CA PRO A 208 46.68 -3.08 29.27
C PRO A 208 47.43 -4.42 29.41
N GLY A 209 46.74 -5.53 29.14
CA GLY A 209 47.33 -6.88 29.09
C GLY A 209 47.73 -7.28 27.65
N PRO A 210 48.61 -8.28 27.47
CA PRO A 210 49.02 -8.75 26.14
C PRO A 210 47.85 -9.35 25.36
N ASP A 211 47.65 -8.89 24.12
CA ASP A 211 46.63 -9.28 23.12
C ASP A 211 46.74 -10.76 22.65
N MET A 212 46.60 -11.73 23.55
CA MET A 212 46.81 -13.16 23.24
C MET A 212 45.66 -14.08 23.63
N GLU A 213 44.45 -13.56 23.83
CA GLU A 213 43.27 -14.40 24.07
C GLU A 213 42.59 -14.74 22.74
N HIS A 214 42.76 -15.99 22.30
CA HIS A 214 42.22 -16.53 21.04
C HIS A 214 40.68 -16.65 21.01
N ASN A 215 39.97 -16.06 21.98
CA ASN A 215 38.51 -16.08 22.11
C ASN A 215 38.03 -14.77 22.76
N ASN A 216 38.23 -13.64 22.08
CA ASN A 216 37.69 -12.37 22.53
C ASN A 216 36.18 -12.29 22.23
N PRO A 217 35.29 -12.23 23.24
CA PRO A 217 33.85 -12.14 23.03
C PRO A 217 33.45 -10.87 22.27
N ALA A 218 34.18 -9.76 22.43
CA ALA A 218 33.88 -8.53 21.71
C ALA A 218 34.14 -8.67 20.20
N TYR A 219 35.24 -9.32 19.80
CA TYR A 219 35.51 -9.58 18.38
C TYR A 219 34.52 -10.58 17.77
N THR A 220 34.14 -11.62 18.51
CA THR A 220 33.13 -12.58 18.05
C THR A 220 31.77 -11.91 17.84
N ILE A 221 31.30 -11.13 18.81
CA ILE A 221 30.02 -10.42 18.74
C ILE A 221 30.03 -9.37 17.63
N SER A 222 31.09 -8.55 17.56
CA SER A 222 31.26 -7.56 16.49
C SER A 222 31.28 -8.19 15.11
N ALA A 223 32.03 -9.28 14.92
CA ALA A 223 32.07 -9.98 13.64
C ALA A 223 30.68 -10.52 13.24
N ALA A 224 29.97 -11.14 14.18
CA ALA A 224 28.64 -11.68 13.92
C ALA A 224 27.62 -10.57 13.57
N LEU A 225 27.67 -9.42 14.25
CA LEU A 225 26.82 -8.26 13.94
C LEU A 225 27.21 -7.60 12.60
N CYS A 226 28.50 -7.57 12.26
CA CYS A 226 29.01 -7.07 10.97
C CYS A 226 28.48 -7.95 9.82
N TYR A 227 28.56 -9.29 9.94
CA TYR A 227 27.98 -10.22 8.96
C TYR A 227 26.45 -10.17 8.91
N ALA A 228 25.77 -10.02 10.05
CA ALA A 228 24.32 -9.86 10.08
C ALA A 228 23.89 -8.58 9.34
N THR A 229 24.63 -7.48 9.51
CA THR A 229 24.39 -6.21 8.81
C THR A 229 24.60 -6.37 7.30
N GLN A 230 25.69 -7.03 6.90
CA GLN A 230 25.97 -7.31 5.50
C GLN A 230 24.86 -8.17 4.85
N LEU A 231 24.40 -9.21 5.56
CA LEU A 231 23.31 -10.04 5.09
C LEU A 231 22.02 -9.21 4.95
N VAL A 232 21.64 -8.43 5.97
CA VAL A 232 20.43 -7.57 5.94
C VAL A 232 20.45 -6.58 4.77
N ASN A 233 21.59 -5.93 4.53
CA ASN A 233 21.77 -5.01 3.41
C ASN A 233 21.70 -5.73 2.06
N THR A 234 22.20 -6.97 1.97
CA THR A 234 22.11 -7.78 0.75
C THR A 234 20.68 -8.27 0.51
N LEU A 235 19.99 -8.72 1.56
CA LEU A 235 18.59 -9.16 1.51
C LEU A 235 17.67 -8.02 1.10
N SER A 236 17.90 -6.81 1.62
CA SER A 236 17.09 -5.63 1.25
C SER A 236 17.22 -5.30 -0.24
N LEU A 237 18.42 -5.42 -0.82
CA LEU A 237 18.66 -5.26 -2.25
C LEU A 237 17.98 -6.36 -3.08
N ILE A 238 18.08 -7.64 -2.67
CA ILE A 238 17.43 -8.75 -3.39
C ILE A 238 15.91 -8.62 -3.34
N LEU A 239 15.35 -8.27 -2.17
CA LEU A 239 13.92 -8.13 -1.94
C LEU A 239 13.34 -6.82 -2.50
N ASP A 240 14.20 -5.86 -2.84
CA ASP A 240 13.83 -4.50 -3.26
C ASP A 240 13.01 -3.77 -2.18
N VAL A 241 13.54 -3.80 -0.95
CA VAL A 241 12.92 -3.20 0.24
C VAL A 241 13.83 -2.13 0.80
N ASN A 242 13.34 -0.89 0.90
CA ASN A 242 14.09 0.20 1.51
C ASN A 242 14.10 0.07 3.03
N LEU A 243 15.27 -0.06 3.63
CA LEU A 243 15.40 -0.21 5.08
C LEU A 243 15.13 1.13 5.80
N PRO A 244 14.42 1.12 6.95
CA PRO A 244 14.08 2.33 7.68
C PRO A 244 15.25 2.97 8.41
N LYS A 245 16.30 2.21 8.76
CA LYS A 245 17.50 2.71 9.43
C LYS A 245 18.71 2.49 8.53
N LYS A 246 19.49 3.55 8.28
CA LYS A 246 20.79 3.42 7.61
C LYS A 246 21.79 2.82 8.60
N LEU A 247 22.48 1.75 8.17
CA LEU A 247 23.50 1.08 8.96
C LEU A 247 24.59 0.56 8.04
N CYS A 248 25.78 1.14 8.16
CA CYS A 248 26.96 0.71 7.40
C CYS A 248 27.52 -0.58 8.01
N ASN A 249 28.05 -1.44 7.15
CA ASN A 249 28.70 -2.68 7.59
C ASN A 249 29.91 -2.39 8.51
N SER A 250 30.60 -1.26 8.30
CA SER A 250 31.78 -0.82 9.06
C SER A 250 31.46 -0.45 10.52
N GLU A 251 30.19 -0.19 10.86
CA GLU A 251 29.76 0.28 12.19
C GLU A 251 30.22 -0.64 13.33
N PHE A 252 30.14 -1.97 13.14
CA PHE A 252 30.56 -2.96 14.14
C PHE A 252 32.02 -3.40 14.02
N CYS A 253 32.66 -3.05 12.91
CA CYS A 253 33.98 -3.51 12.52
C CYS A 253 35.10 -2.51 12.92
N GLY A 254 34.74 -1.36 13.53
CA GLY A 254 35.67 -0.33 14.03
C GLY A 254 36.26 -0.59 15.42
N GLU A 255 36.98 0.41 15.95
CA GLU A 255 37.56 0.36 17.31
C GLU A 255 36.45 0.29 18.38
N ASN A 256 36.72 -0.38 19.50
CA ASN A 256 35.74 -0.75 20.54
C ASN A 256 34.69 0.34 20.82
N LEU A 257 33.46 0.11 20.35
CA LEU A 257 32.33 1.03 20.54
C LEU A 257 31.95 1.17 22.02
N SER A 258 31.58 2.40 22.42
CA SER A 258 30.97 2.63 23.73
C SER A 258 29.63 1.90 23.85
N ARG A 259 29.23 1.56 25.08
CA ARG A 259 27.96 0.86 25.36
C ARG A 259 26.76 1.53 24.68
N ARG A 260 26.67 2.87 24.75
CA ARG A 260 25.58 3.65 24.14
C ARG A 260 25.58 3.52 22.62
N LYS A 261 26.73 3.72 21.95
CA LYS A 261 26.87 3.62 20.49
C LYS A 261 26.54 2.21 20.00
N PHE A 262 27.11 1.19 20.64
CA PHE A 262 26.86 -0.20 20.31
C PHE A 262 25.37 -0.57 20.45
N THR A 263 24.74 -0.21 21.58
CA THR A 263 23.30 -0.45 21.79
C THR A 263 22.45 0.24 20.72
N GLY A 264 22.80 1.48 20.35
CA GLY A 264 22.13 2.22 19.29
C GLY A 264 22.25 1.53 17.92
N ALA A 265 23.45 1.06 17.56
CA ALA A 265 23.70 0.33 16.31
C ALA A 265 22.93 -0.99 16.25
N VAL A 266 22.94 -1.78 17.33
CA VAL A 266 22.17 -3.03 17.45
C VAL A 266 20.67 -2.77 17.30
N LYS A 267 20.13 -1.72 17.94
CA LYS A 267 18.72 -1.33 17.78
C LYS A 267 18.39 -1.00 16.33
N LYS A 268 19.26 -0.24 15.62
CA LYS A 268 19.07 0.04 14.18
C LYS A 268 19.04 -1.25 13.36
N LEU A 269 19.96 -2.18 13.63
CA LEU A 269 20.01 -3.48 12.95
C LEU A 269 18.73 -4.28 13.17
N ASN A 270 18.28 -4.40 14.43
CA ASN A 270 17.06 -5.14 14.76
C ASN A 270 15.81 -4.50 14.13
N ALA A 271 15.71 -3.16 14.06
CA ALA A 271 14.63 -2.49 13.32
C ALA A 271 14.59 -2.96 11.86
N ASN A 272 15.74 -2.96 11.19
CA ASN A 272 15.85 -3.35 9.79
C ASN A 272 15.48 -4.84 9.59
N ILE A 273 15.94 -5.72 10.48
CA ILE A 273 15.60 -7.14 10.43
C ILE A 273 14.10 -7.35 10.57
N LEU A 274 13.46 -6.72 11.56
CA LEU A 274 12.00 -6.81 11.74
C LEU A 274 11.26 -6.24 10.54
N TYR A 275 11.72 -5.13 9.99
CA TYR A 275 11.13 -4.53 8.80
C TYR A 275 11.16 -5.48 7.60
N LEU A 276 12.28 -6.18 7.39
CA LEU A 276 12.35 -7.24 6.38
C LEU A 276 11.40 -8.40 6.70
N CYS A 277 11.32 -8.83 7.97
CA CYS A 277 10.38 -9.88 8.39
C CYS A 277 8.91 -9.49 8.09
N PHE A 278 8.52 -8.24 8.36
CA PHE A 278 7.19 -7.73 8.03
C PHE A 278 6.97 -7.71 6.51
N SER A 279 7.96 -7.27 5.73
CA SER A 279 7.84 -7.22 4.27
C SER A 279 7.60 -8.61 3.65
N GLN A 280 8.16 -9.65 4.26
CA GLN A 280 8.05 -11.04 3.82
C GLN A 280 6.96 -11.83 4.58
N HIS A 281 6.09 -11.15 5.34
CA HIS A 281 4.99 -11.78 6.09
C HIS A 281 5.43 -12.95 6.99
N VAL A 282 6.57 -12.81 7.67
CA VAL A 282 6.98 -13.76 8.72
C VAL A 282 5.96 -13.71 9.87
N ASN A 283 5.65 -14.86 10.48
CA ASN A 283 4.70 -14.93 11.58
C ASN A 283 5.16 -14.06 12.75
N LEU A 284 4.33 -13.09 13.15
CA LEU A 284 4.59 -12.14 14.22
C LEU A 284 4.80 -12.83 15.57
N ASP A 285 4.14 -13.96 15.83
CA ASP A 285 4.27 -14.71 17.09
C ASP A 285 5.68 -15.30 17.29
N LEU A 286 6.47 -15.42 16.21
CA LEU A 286 7.85 -15.92 16.27
C LEU A 286 8.88 -14.81 16.46
N LEU A 287 8.50 -13.56 16.20
CA LEU A 287 9.43 -12.44 16.16
C LEU A 287 9.59 -11.81 17.54
N HIS A 288 10.84 -11.45 17.86
CA HIS A 288 11.14 -10.75 19.11
C HIS A 288 12.11 -9.58 18.84
N PRO A 289 11.87 -8.36 19.36
CA PRO A 289 12.68 -7.18 19.01
C PRO A 289 14.18 -7.27 19.32
N LEU A 290 14.58 -8.19 20.20
CA LEU A 290 15.96 -8.34 20.64
C LEU A 290 16.69 -9.52 19.99
N HIS A 291 15.97 -10.41 19.32
CA HIS A 291 16.58 -11.60 18.75
C HIS A 291 17.12 -11.34 17.34
N THR A 292 18.36 -10.85 17.27
CA THR A 292 19.01 -10.44 16.02
C THR A 292 19.08 -11.59 15.00
N LEU A 293 19.87 -12.64 15.25
CA LEU A 293 20.04 -13.75 14.29
C LEU A 293 18.82 -14.67 14.23
N ARG A 294 18.04 -14.80 15.30
CA ARG A 294 16.83 -15.65 15.30
C ARG A 294 15.78 -15.14 14.33
N ASN A 295 15.50 -13.83 14.35
CA ASN A 295 14.54 -13.24 13.43
C ASN A 295 15.01 -13.40 11.97
N LEU A 296 16.32 -13.26 11.72
CA LEU A 296 16.91 -13.55 10.41
C LEU A 296 16.72 -15.01 10.00
N MET A 297 16.89 -15.95 10.93
CA MET A 297 16.66 -17.38 10.68
C MET A 297 15.21 -17.67 10.29
N TYR A 298 14.23 -17.02 10.93
CA TYR A 298 12.82 -17.13 10.53
C TYR A 298 12.56 -16.49 9.16
N LEU A 299 13.16 -15.33 8.89
CA LEU A 299 13.04 -14.65 7.59
C LEU A 299 13.51 -15.53 6.43
N VAL A 300 14.70 -16.12 6.57
CA VAL A 300 15.37 -16.88 5.50
C VAL A 300 15.11 -18.38 5.56
N SER A 301 14.17 -18.81 6.41
CA SER A 301 13.79 -20.22 6.52
C SER A 301 13.25 -20.74 5.18
N PRO A 302 13.66 -21.96 4.75
CA PRO A 302 13.06 -22.62 3.59
C PRO A 302 11.54 -22.80 3.72
N ASP A 303 11.02 -22.87 4.94
CA ASP A 303 9.60 -23.05 5.23
C ASP A 303 8.77 -21.76 5.07
N THR A 304 9.42 -20.60 4.90
CA THR A 304 8.73 -19.31 4.74
C THR A 304 8.08 -19.21 3.36
N GLU A 305 6.76 -19.40 3.30
CA GLU A 305 5.99 -19.41 2.05
C GLU A 305 6.09 -18.10 1.25
N ASN A 306 6.13 -16.96 1.95
CA ASN A 306 6.07 -15.62 1.36
C ASN A 306 7.44 -15.00 1.05
N LEU A 307 8.54 -15.74 1.22
CA LEU A 307 9.88 -15.23 0.94
C LEU A 307 10.03 -14.84 -0.54
N GLY A 308 10.51 -13.63 -0.81
CA GLY A 308 10.64 -13.06 -2.16
C GLY A 308 9.43 -12.24 -2.61
N ARG A 309 8.34 -12.24 -1.84
CA ARG A 309 7.09 -11.54 -2.18
C ARG A 309 7.31 -10.05 -2.46
N SER A 310 6.59 -9.54 -3.44
CA SER A 310 6.40 -8.12 -3.69
C SER A 310 4.99 -7.69 -3.28
N GLY A 311 4.85 -6.50 -2.69
CA GLY A 311 3.55 -5.89 -2.46
C GLY A 311 3.45 -5.14 -1.13
N PRO A 312 2.30 -4.51 -0.87
CA PRO A 312 2.06 -3.78 0.37
C PRO A 312 2.18 -4.69 1.60
N PHE A 313 2.72 -4.17 2.70
CA PHE A 313 2.76 -4.85 3.99
C PHE A 313 2.51 -3.84 5.10
N GLU A 314 2.19 -4.35 6.28
CA GLU A 314 1.96 -3.54 7.48
C GLU A 314 3.10 -3.74 8.47
N VAL A 315 3.50 -2.66 9.13
CA VAL A 315 4.52 -2.67 10.19
C VAL A 315 3.77 -2.67 11.52
N SER A 316 4.10 -3.62 12.40
CA SER A 316 3.52 -3.66 13.74
C SER A 316 4.15 -2.58 14.61
N ALA A 317 3.36 -1.56 14.97
CA ALA A 317 3.79 -0.49 15.87
C ALA A 317 4.18 -1.03 17.27
N ASP A 318 3.48 -2.06 17.76
CA ASP A 318 3.72 -2.64 19.07
C ASP A 318 5.12 -3.28 19.20
N LEU A 319 5.63 -3.88 18.11
CA LEU A 319 6.97 -4.48 18.07
C LEU A 319 8.07 -3.43 17.94
N GLU A 320 7.79 -2.31 17.26
CA GLU A 320 8.70 -1.17 17.15
C GLU A 320 8.83 -0.43 18.50
N ASP A 321 7.70 -0.19 19.18
CA ASP A 321 7.65 0.42 20.51
C ASP A 321 8.29 -0.46 21.58
N SER A 322 8.20 -1.79 21.44
CA SER A 322 8.85 -2.76 22.34
C SER A 322 10.38 -2.76 22.24
N MET A 323 10.96 -2.03 21.27
CA MET A 323 12.40 -1.86 21.11
C MET A 323 12.96 -0.66 21.90
N GLU A 324 12.08 0.16 22.50
CA GLU A 324 12.47 1.22 23.45
C GLU A 324 12.93 0.63 24.78
N PHE A 325 14.22 0.27 24.85
CA PHE A 325 14.93 0.22 26.12
C PHE A 325 15.02 1.63 26.70
N VAL A 326 14.30 1.87 27.80
CA VAL A 326 14.66 2.91 28.76
C VAL A 326 15.83 2.36 29.57
N ASP A 327 17.06 2.73 29.19
CA ASP A 327 18.25 2.42 29.99
C ASP A 327 18.23 3.27 31.27
N PRO A 328 18.00 2.70 32.47
CA PRO A 328 17.94 3.46 33.71
C PRO A 328 19.31 4.01 34.11
N SER A 329 20.41 3.44 33.58
CA SER A 329 21.78 3.90 33.85
C SER A 329 22.21 5.08 32.98
N ALA A 330 21.49 5.38 31.89
CA ALA A 330 21.77 6.55 31.07
C ALA A 330 21.47 7.89 31.80
N ALA A 331 20.68 7.85 32.89
CA ALA A 331 20.38 9.01 33.71
C ALA A 331 21.54 9.46 34.63
N GLY A 332 22.65 8.70 34.71
CA GLY A 332 23.72 8.93 35.69
C GLY A 332 25.12 9.23 35.14
N GLU A 333 25.38 9.07 33.84
CA GLU A 333 26.70 9.40 33.27
C GLU A 333 26.68 10.84 32.75
N THR A 334 27.17 11.73 33.62
CA THR A 334 27.47 13.13 33.34
C THR A 334 28.40 13.25 32.12
N ASP A 335 27.86 13.87 31.08
CA ASP A 335 28.50 14.76 30.10
C ASP A 335 30.04 14.91 30.21
N GLU A 336 30.79 13.98 29.61
CA GLU A 336 32.11 14.31 29.06
C GLU A 336 31.87 14.86 27.66
N SER A 337 31.76 16.19 27.63
CA SER A 337 31.76 17.08 26.47
C SER A 337 32.88 16.72 25.48
N GLY A 338 32.58 15.81 24.57
CA GLY A 338 33.22 15.69 23.27
C GLY A 338 32.11 15.80 22.24
N ASP A 339 32.15 16.86 21.43
CA ASP A 339 31.31 17.05 20.25
C ASP A 339 31.55 15.91 19.25
N GLU A 340 30.95 14.75 19.54
CA GLU A 340 30.95 13.59 18.68
C GLU A 340 29.77 13.75 17.73
N HIS A 341 30.05 14.50 16.67
CA HIS A 341 29.22 14.61 15.48
C HIS A 341 28.74 13.20 15.10
N VAL A 342 27.46 12.90 15.32
CA VAL A 342 26.81 11.78 14.66
C VAL A 342 26.92 12.12 13.18
N SER A 343 27.88 11.52 12.49
CA SER A 343 28.03 11.71 11.04
C SER A 343 26.77 11.12 10.40
N ASP A 344 25.80 11.98 10.16
CA ASP A 344 24.64 11.69 9.32
C ASP A 344 25.10 11.73 7.86
N GLU A 345 26.09 10.88 7.55
CA GLU A 345 26.70 10.77 6.22
C GLU A 345 25.70 10.06 5.31
N GLU A 346 24.73 10.85 4.85
CA GLU A 346 23.50 10.45 4.21
C GLU A 346 23.65 9.75 2.85
N THR A 347 24.87 9.45 2.37
CA THR A 347 25.07 9.16 0.93
C THR A 347 25.97 8.00 0.56
N ASP A 348 26.53 7.23 1.51
CA ASP A 348 27.53 6.23 1.11
C ASP A 348 27.34 4.84 1.72
N LEU A 349 26.31 4.13 1.26
CA LEU A 349 26.21 2.68 1.48
C LEU A 349 26.99 1.88 0.40
N GLY A 350 27.58 2.55 -0.59
CA GLY A 350 28.15 1.94 -1.79
C GLY A 350 29.68 1.80 -1.78
N THR A 351 30.41 2.58 -0.99
CA THR A 351 31.86 2.75 -1.21
C THR A 351 32.75 2.08 -0.15
N ASP A 352 32.20 1.68 0.99
CA ASP A 352 33.01 1.19 2.14
C ASP A 352 33.64 -0.21 1.94
N TRP A 353 33.10 -1.03 1.02
CA TRP A 353 33.66 -2.37 0.71
C TRP A 353 34.36 -2.46 -0.65
N GLU A 354 34.12 -1.53 -1.57
CA GLU A 354 34.76 -1.56 -2.90
C GLU A 354 36.16 -0.93 -2.90
N ASN A 355 36.51 -0.13 -1.89
CA ASN A 355 37.85 0.42 -1.71
C ASN A 355 38.70 -0.45 -0.79
N LEU A 356 39.04 -1.66 -1.25
CA LEU A 356 40.22 -2.34 -0.70
C LEU A 356 41.42 -1.41 -0.92
N PRO A 357 42.28 -1.13 0.07
CA PRO A 357 43.54 -0.45 -0.19
C PRO A 357 44.28 -1.28 -1.22
N SER A 358 44.45 -0.71 -2.42
CA SER A 358 45.12 -1.37 -3.54
C SER A 358 46.38 -2.04 -3.01
N PRO A 359 46.55 -3.37 -3.15
CA PRO A 359 47.73 -4.04 -2.63
C PRO A 359 48.90 -3.30 -3.26
N ARG A 360 49.77 -2.72 -2.43
CA ARG A 360 51.05 -2.20 -2.92
C ARG A 360 51.83 -3.41 -3.41
N PHE A 361 51.57 -3.81 -4.64
CA PHE A 361 52.33 -4.82 -5.34
C PHE A 361 53.78 -4.38 -5.25
N CYS A 362 54.62 -5.28 -4.72
CA CYS A 362 56.06 -5.12 -4.69
C CYS A 362 56.54 -4.62 -6.07
N ASP A 363 57.28 -3.51 -6.06
CA ASP A 363 57.84 -2.88 -7.24
C ASP A 363 58.62 -3.92 -8.08
N ILE A 364 58.02 -4.39 -9.18
CA ILE A 364 58.75 -5.09 -10.22
C ILE A 364 59.41 -4.00 -11.06
N PRO A 365 60.75 -3.93 -11.15
CA PRO A 365 61.42 -2.86 -11.85
C PRO A 365 61.33 -3.11 -13.36
N SER A 366 60.48 -2.34 -14.05
CA SER A 366 60.49 -2.27 -15.50
C SER A 366 60.52 -0.82 -15.98
N GLN A 367 61.44 -0.57 -16.91
CA GLN A 367 61.95 0.71 -17.41
C GLN A 367 60.88 1.70 -17.92
N PRO A 368 61.19 3.01 -17.95
CA PRO A 368 60.25 4.03 -18.39
C PRO A 368 60.06 4.01 -19.91
N VAL A 369 58.81 3.89 -20.34
CA VAL A 369 58.38 4.25 -21.70
C VAL A 369 57.66 5.60 -21.60
N GLU A 370 58.29 6.64 -22.12
CA GLU A 370 57.67 7.93 -22.36
C GLU A 370 56.56 7.79 -23.41
N MET A 371 55.34 8.25 -23.11
CA MET A 371 54.36 8.52 -24.15
C MET A 371 53.47 9.73 -23.81
N PHE A 372 53.88 10.85 -24.40
CA PHE A 372 53.09 11.93 -25.01
C PHE A 372 51.80 12.43 -24.36
N GLN A 373 51.91 13.66 -23.84
CA GLN A 373 50.82 14.61 -23.63
C GLN A 373 50.04 14.86 -24.94
N SER A 374 48.71 14.88 -24.84
CA SER A 374 47.84 15.57 -25.78
C SER A 374 46.85 16.42 -25.01
N GLN A 375 47.05 17.74 -25.11
CA GLN A 375 46.12 18.78 -24.68
C GLN A 375 44.92 18.82 -25.62
N SER A 376 43.70 18.90 -25.07
CA SER A 376 42.65 19.71 -25.70
C SER A 376 41.55 20.14 -24.69
N THR A 377 41.51 21.46 -24.49
CA THR A 377 40.31 22.33 -24.36
C THR A 377 39.37 22.21 -23.15
N GLN A 378 39.55 23.18 -22.24
CA GLN A 378 38.52 23.79 -21.38
C GLN A 378 37.50 24.60 -22.19
N VAL A 379 36.23 24.65 -21.75
CA VAL A 379 35.22 25.74 -21.82
C VAL A 379 34.01 25.20 -21.00
N SER A 380 33.66 25.63 -19.78
CA SER A 380 33.09 26.89 -19.24
C SER A 380 31.76 26.59 -18.54
N GLN A 381 31.61 27.04 -17.29
CA GLN A 381 30.36 27.08 -16.53
C GLN A 381 29.43 28.21 -17.03
N PRO A 382 28.14 28.21 -16.61
CA PRO A 382 27.57 29.47 -16.13
C PRO A 382 26.69 29.36 -14.87
N ILE A 383 26.63 30.48 -14.15
CA ILE A 383 25.80 30.79 -12.98
C ILE A 383 24.50 31.52 -13.42
N ALA A 384 23.39 31.17 -12.75
CA ALA A 384 22.09 31.84 -12.50
C ALA A 384 21.55 32.99 -13.39
N SER A 385 20.29 32.86 -13.88
CA SER A 385 19.09 33.57 -13.37
C SER A 385 17.87 33.54 -14.33
N SER A 386 16.68 33.39 -13.72
CA SER A 386 15.31 33.80 -14.09
C SER A 386 14.60 33.37 -15.40
N SER A 387 13.35 32.93 -15.16
CA SER A 387 12.12 33.09 -15.97
C SER A 387 11.74 32.00 -17.00
N ALA A 388 10.62 31.34 -16.65
CA ALA A 388 9.55 30.84 -17.51
C ALA A 388 9.79 29.60 -18.40
N GLY A 389 9.06 28.53 -18.06
CA GLY A 389 8.28 27.78 -19.06
C GLY A 389 8.71 26.34 -19.36
N GLY A 390 7.86 25.40 -18.92
CA GLY A 390 7.81 24.01 -19.41
C GLY A 390 8.49 23.01 -18.48
N MET A 391 7.96 21.80 -18.23
CA MET A 391 6.80 21.10 -18.73
C MET A 391 6.39 20.13 -17.61
N ILE A 392 5.18 20.28 -17.07
CA ILE A 392 4.66 19.33 -16.06
C ILE A 392 3.74 18.34 -16.78
N SER A 393 4.19 17.10 -16.78
CA SER A 393 3.49 15.82 -16.94
C SER A 393 1.97 15.88 -17.18
N SER A 394 1.59 15.68 -18.45
CA SER A 394 0.21 15.43 -18.86
C SER A 394 -0.11 13.93 -18.83
N ALA A 395 -0.62 13.45 -17.71
CA ALA A 395 -1.29 12.15 -17.61
C ALA A 395 -2.62 12.21 -16.81
N ALA A 396 -2.80 13.22 -15.95
CA ALA A 396 -4.03 13.38 -15.17
C ALA A 396 -5.13 14.24 -15.86
N ALA A 397 -4.84 14.86 -17.01
CA ALA A 397 -5.78 15.76 -17.69
C ALA A 397 -6.81 15.04 -18.59
N SER A 398 -6.66 13.74 -18.86
CA SER A 398 -7.57 13.00 -19.75
C SER A 398 -8.83 12.47 -19.04
N VAL A 399 -8.88 12.45 -17.71
CA VAL A 399 -10.03 11.94 -16.95
C VAL A 399 -11.04 13.02 -16.56
N THR A 400 -10.61 14.30 -16.49
CA THR A 400 -11.48 15.45 -16.16
C THR A 400 -12.24 16.01 -17.36
N SER A 401 -11.87 15.66 -18.59
CA SER A 401 -12.53 16.15 -19.82
C SER A 401 -13.92 15.55 -20.05
N TRP A 402 -14.21 14.33 -19.56
CA TRP A 402 -15.52 13.71 -19.76
C TRP A 402 -16.60 14.22 -18.80
N PHE A 403 -16.24 14.58 -17.56
CA PHE A 403 -17.21 15.03 -16.56
C PHE A 403 -17.61 16.51 -16.71
N LYS A 404 -16.72 17.36 -17.23
CA LYS A 404 -16.99 18.80 -17.41
C LYS A 404 -17.96 19.10 -18.57
N ALA A 405 -18.28 18.13 -19.41
CA ALA A 405 -19.28 18.25 -20.49
C ALA A 405 -20.73 17.99 -20.02
N TYR A 406 -20.95 17.56 -18.77
CA TYR A 406 -22.29 17.23 -18.25
C TYR A 406 -22.87 18.25 -17.27
N THR A 407 -22.06 19.18 -16.77
CA THR A 407 -22.52 20.24 -15.85
C THR A 407 -22.01 21.59 -16.32
N GLY A 408 -22.73 22.19 -17.28
CA GLY A 408 -22.40 23.50 -17.82
C GLY A 408 -23.58 24.14 -18.51
N HIS A 409 -24.62 24.49 -17.74
CA HIS A 409 -25.40 25.74 -17.85
C HIS A 409 -26.66 25.63 -16.98
N ARG A 410 -26.63 26.28 -15.82
CA ARG A 410 -27.76 27.05 -15.33
C ARG A 410 -27.25 28.30 -14.64
#